data_AF-A0A9X4KCK2-F1
#
_entry.id   AF-A0A9X4KCK2-F1
#
_cell.length_a   1.000
_cell.length_b   1.000
_cell.length_c   1.000
_cell.angle_alpha   90.00
_cell.angle_beta   90.00
_cell.angle_gamma   90.00
#
_symmetry.space_group_name_H-M   'P 1'
#
loop_
_entity.id
_entity.type
_entity.pdbx_description
1 polymer ?
#
loop_
_entity_poly.entity_id
_entity_poly.type
_entity_poly.pdbx_seq_one_letter_code
_entity_poly.pdbx_strand_id
1 'polypeptide(L)'
;MMSQVSYFTRLNPETVNLSTYIQFFLYVIILWILFRVPIFYSIIMNFAGLSLLIVVQGVTILALGRYNSISVETIKDDEAISVSAQLLTFILMFVVARIIKRFNWGFDFVPTSRRHDLEFKGTNATLIAVIISAIVAFMVLAYVFRNEFEDYVVYASLVFILTLPPFLYIALRKDNEDAA
;
A
#
# COMPACT_ATOMS: atom_id res chain seq x y z
N MET A 1 15.64 -11.21 -0.39
CA MET A 1 14.41 -11.54 -1.14
C MET A 1 13.94 -10.37 -2.00
N MET A 2 13.71 -9.18 -1.43
CA MET A 2 13.35 -7.97 -2.19
C MET A 2 14.37 -7.55 -3.26
N SER A 3 15.68 -7.60 -2.94
CA SER A 3 16.72 -7.31 -3.92
C SER A 3 16.69 -8.28 -5.09
N GLN A 4 16.27 -9.53 -4.87
CA GLN A 4 16.15 -10.53 -5.92
C GLN A 4 14.90 -10.31 -6.78
N VAL A 5 13.75 -10.00 -6.18
CA VAL A 5 12.55 -9.62 -6.96
C VAL A 5 12.85 -8.39 -7.81
N SER A 6 13.46 -7.36 -7.23
CA SER A 6 13.92 -6.16 -7.94
C SER A 6 14.89 -6.50 -9.09
N TYR A 7 15.87 -7.38 -8.83
CA TYR A 7 16.83 -7.85 -9.84
C TYR A 7 16.13 -8.60 -10.99
N PHE A 8 15.23 -9.53 -10.71
CA PHE A 8 14.50 -10.27 -11.75
C PHE A 8 13.58 -9.36 -12.57
N THR A 9 12.95 -8.38 -11.93
CA THR A 9 12.09 -7.42 -12.64
C THR A 9 12.88 -6.45 -13.53
N ARG A 10 14.15 -6.18 -13.21
CA ARG A 10 15.04 -5.41 -14.09
C ARG A 10 15.54 -6.23 -15.27
N LEU A 11 15.73 -7.54 -15.09
CA LEU A 11 16.17 -8.46 -16.15
C LEU A 11 15.07 -8.78 -17.16
N ASN A 12 13.81 -8.80 -16.73
CA ASN A 12 12.68 -9.08 -17.61
C ASN A 12 11.59 -8.00 -17.47
N PRO A 13 11.60 -6.97 -18.34
CA PRO A 13 10.71 -5.81 -18.24
C PRO A 13 9.21 -6.16 -18.23
N GLU A 14 8.82 -7.28 -18.85
CA GLU A 14 7.42 -7.73 -18.86
C GLU A 14 6.91 -8.14 -17.46
N THR A 15 7.82 -8.48 -16.54
CA THR A 15 7.48 -8.86 -15.17
C THR A 15 7.36 -7.67 -14.21
N VAL A 16 7.71 -6.47 -14.66
CA VAL A 16 7.67 -5.24 -13.83
C VAL A 16 6.26 -5.00 -13.29
N ASN A 17 5.22 -5.22 -14.11
CA ASN A 17 3.83 -5.05 -13.71
C ASN A 17 3.38 -6.05 -12.63
N LEU A 18 4.03 -7.21 -12.53
CA LEU A 18 3.75 -8.21 -11.49
C LEU A 18 4.50 -7.94 -10.18
N SER A 19 5.52 -7.08 -10.21
CA SER A 19 6.40 -6.81 -9.07
C SER A 19 5.63 -6.36 -7.83
N THR A 20 4.72 -5.40 -7.96
CA THR A 20 3.94 -4.87 -6.83
C THR A 20 3.07 -5.96 -6.17
N TYR A 21 2.45 -6.84 -6.96
CA TYR A 21 1.62 -7.93 -6.44
C TYR A 21 2.45 -9.01 -5.73
N ILE A 22 3.59 -9.38 -6.33
CA ILE A 22 4.54 -10.32 -5.73
C ILE A 22 5.08 -9.75 -4.42
N GLN A 23 5.45 -8.47 -4.41
CA GLN A 23 5.94 -7.78 -3.21
C GLN A 23 4.89 -7.76 -2.11
N PHE A 24 3.64 -7.42 -2.41
CA PHE A 24 2.55 -7.44 -1.43
C PHE A 24 2.36 -8.82 -0.81
N PHE A 25 2.31 -9.87 -1.64
CA PHE A 25 2.18 -11.25 -1.16
C PHE A 25 3.35 -11.67 -0.25
N LEU A 26 4.58 -11.35 -0.64
CA LEU A 26 5.77 -11.62 0.16
C LEU A 26 5.73 -10.87 1.49
N TYR A 27 5.28 -9.61 1.49
CA TYR A 27 5.14 -8.83 2.71
C TYR A 27 4.10 -9.42 3.68
N VAL A 28 2.99 -9.95 3.16
CA VAL A 28 2.01 -10.70 3.99
C VAL A 28 2.67 -11.90 4.66
N ILE A 29 3.44 -12.70 3.90
CA ILE A 29 4.17 -13.85 4.46
C ILE A 29 5.19 -13.40 5.51
N ILE A 30 5.95 -12.34 5.23
CA ILE A 30 6.98 -11.85 6.15
C ILE A 30 6.34 -11.38 7.47
N LEU A 31 5.29 -10.54 7.42
CA LEU A 31 4.63 -10.08 8.65
C LEU A 31 3.98 -11.23 9.40
N TRP A 32 3.40 -12.20 8.68
CA TRP A 32 2.83 -13.41 9.25
C TRP A 32 3.86 -14.23 10.05
N ILE A 33 5.06 -14.43 9.49
CA ILE A 33 6.13 -15.20 10.15
C ILE A 33 6.77 -14.40 11.29
N LEU A 34 7.08 -13.12 11.04
CA LEU A 34 7.86 -12.29 11.96
C LEU A 34 7.08 -11.95 13.23
N PHE A 35 5.82 -11.52 13.07
CA PHE A 35 4.99 -11.05 14.17
C PHE A 35 4.06 -12.14 14.72
N ARG A 36 4.05 -13.34 14.12
CA ARG A 36 3.21 -14.49 14.52
C ARG A 36 1.70 -14.17 14.61
N VAL A 37 1.25 -13.15 13.90
CA VAL A 37 -0.16 -12.71 13.80
C VAL A 37 -0.94 -13.70 12.92
N PRO A 38 -2.27 -13.88 13.05
CA PRO A 38 -3.03 -14.64 12.06
C PRO A 38 -2.99 -13.97 10.68
N ILE A 39 -3.04 -14.76 9.60
CA ILE A 39 -2.85 -14.29 8.22
C ILE A 39 -3.80 -13.15 7.82
N PHE A 40 -5.03 -13.18 8.33
CA PHE A 40 -6.03 -12.11 8.16
C PHE A 40 -5.50 -10.75 8.60
N TYR A 41 -4.93 -10.67 9.80
CA TYR A 41 -4.41 -9.42 10.34
C TYR A 41 -3.12 -9.00 9.64
N SER A 42 -2.28 -9.96 9.20
CA SER A 42 -1.13 -9.65 8.35
C SER A 42 -1.55 -8.99 7.03
N ILE A 43 -2.69 -9.39 6.44
CA ILE A 43 -3.23 -8.75 5.23
C ILE A 43 -3.65 -7.31 5.54
N ILE A 44 -4.37 -7.07 6.65
CA ILE A 44 -4.81 -5.72 7.06
C ILE A 44 -3.60 -4.80 7.29
N MET A 45 -2.59 -5.26 8.04
CA MET A 45 -1.38 -4.47 8.31
C MET A 45 -0.65 -4.10 7.03
N ASN A 46 -0.49 -5.05 6.11
CA ASN A 46 0.17 -4.79 4.83
C ASN A 46 -0.65 -3.89 3.92
N PHE A 47 -1.97 -4.06 3.90
CA PHE A 47 -2.84 -3.20 3.13
C PHE A 47 -2.75 -1.75 3.63
N ALA A 48 -2.77 -1.52 4.94
CA ALA A 48 -2.61 -0.19 5.52
C ALA A 48 -1.26 0.45 5.11
N GLY A 49 -0.15 -0.30 5.24
CA GLY A 49 1.18 0.18 4.88
C GLY A 49 1.34 0.45 3.38
N LEU A 50 0.86 -0.45 2.52
CA LEU A 50 0.94 -0.32 1.07
C LEU A 50 0.04 0.82 0.55
N SER A 51 -1.17 0.93 1.08
CA SER A 51 -2.08 2.03 0.72
C SER A 51 -1.46 3.38 1.05
N LEU A 52 -0.86 3.50 2.24
CA LEU A 52 -0.17 4.73 2.63
C LEU A 52 1.01 5.04 1.70
N LEU A 53 1.83 4.04 1.36
CA LEU A 53 2.94 4.19 0.43
C LEU A 53 2.46 4.71 -0.93
N ILE A 54 1.42 4.11 -1.50
CA ILE A 54 0.89 4.50 -2.81
C ILE A 54 0.32 5.92 -2.77
N VAL A 55 -0.42 6.29 -1.71
CA VAL A 55 -0.93 7.65 -1.56
C VAL A 55 0.21 8.66 -1.45
N VAL A 56 1.20 8.42 -0.59
CA VAL A 56 2.34 9.34 -0.41
C VAL A 56 3.16 9.45 -1.70
N GLN A 57 3.44 8.35 -2.37
CA GLN A 57 4.17 8.34 -3.63
C GLN A 57 3.38 9.05 -4.74
N GLY A 58 2.07 8.78 -4.87
CA GLY A 58 1.20 9.44 -5.83
C GLY A 58 1.13 10.95 -5.61
N VAL A 59 0.93 11.40 -4.37
CA VAL A 59 0.97 12.82 -4.01
C VAL A 59 2.33 13.45 -4.31
N THR A 60 3.43 12.73 -4.06
CA THR A 60 4.78 13.20 -4.37
C THR A 60 4.97 13.41 -5.87
N ILE A 61 4.57 12.43 -6.70
CA ILE A 61 4.65 12.52 -8.16
C ILE A 61 3.80 13.69 -8.68
N LEU A 62 2.56 13.81 -8.20
CA LEU A 62 1.66 14.91 -8.58
C LEU A 62 2.22 16.28 -8.18
N ALA A 63 2.83 16.39 -7.00
CA ALA A 63 3.48 17.61 -6.56
C ALA A 63 4.70 17.96 -7.43
N LEU A 64 5.56 16.98 -7.75
CA LEU A 64 6.71 17.19 -8.63
C LEU A 64 6.29 17.64 -10.04
N GLY A 65 5.23 17.04 -10.59
CA GLY A 65 4.65 17.45 -11.86
C GLY A 65 4.11 18.87 -11.82
N ARG A 66 3.40 19.26 -10.76
CA ARG A 66 2.77 20.59 -10.65
C ARG A 66 3.76 21.73 -10.40
N TYR A 67 4.79 21.50 -9.57
CA TYR A 67 5.69 22.55 -9.09
C TYR A 67 7.03 22.61 -9.83
N ASN A 68 7.54 21.48 -10.33
CA ASN A 68 8.84 21.41 -11.00
C ASN A 68 8.74 21.02 -12.49
N SER A 69 7.52 20.85 -13.03
CA SER A 69 7.28 20.38 -14.40
C SER A 69 7.98 19.04 -14.72
N ILE A 70 8.20 18.21 -13.69
CA ILE A 70 8.82 16.89 -13.84
C ILE A 70 7.71 15.90 -14.20
N SER A 71 7.70 15.42 -15.45
CA SER A 71 6.74 14.38 -15.89
C SER A 71 7.06 13.02 -15.26
N VAL A 72 6.09 12.11 -15.30
CA VAL A 72 6.30 10.74 -14.81
C VAL A 72 7.34 10.02 -15.66
N GLU A 73 7.34 10.30 -16.96
CA GLU A 73 8.35 9.82 -17.93
C GLU A 73 9.76 10.27 -17.53
N THR A 74 9.92 11.54 -17.14
CA THR A 74 11.21 12.07 -16.67
C THR A 74 11.71 11.33 -15.42
N ILE A 75 10.82 11.00 -14.48
CA ILE A 75 11.15 10.22 -13.27
C ILE A 75 11.56 8.79 -13.61
N LYS A 76 11.03 8.23 -14.70
CA LYS A 76 11.31 6.87 -15.16
C LYS A 76 12.64 6.80 -15.92
N ASP A 77 12.92 7.78 -16.77
CA ASP A 77 14.02 7.73 -17.72
C ASP A 77 15.33 8.29 -17.14
N ASP A 78 15.26 9.17 -16.13
CA ASP A 78 16.42 9.71 -15.42
C ASP A 78 16.61 9.02 -14.06
N GLU A 79 17.70 8.26 -13.93
CA GLU A 79 18.03 7.52 -12.70
C GLU A 79 18.23 8.44 -11.49
N ALA A 80 18.85 9.61 -11.67
CA ALA A 80 19.11 10.52 -10.56
C ALA A 80 17.80 11.14 -10.04
N ILE A 81 16.88 11.49 -10.94
CA ILE A 81 15.54 11.99 -10.59
C ILE A 81 14.72 10.86 -9.94
N SER A 82 14.77 9.65 -10.48
CA SER A 82 14.09 8.47 -9.92
C SER A 82 14.51 8.19 -8.48
N VAL A 83 15.82 8.14 -8.22
CA VAL A 83 16.38 7.90 -6.89
C VAL A 83 16.01 9.04 -5.94
N SER A 84 16.09 10.29 -6.41
CA SER A 84 15.72 11.46 -5.60
C SER A 84 14.24 11.45 -5.21
N ALA A 85 13.34 11.10 -6.14
CA ALA A 85 11.91 10.96 -5.87
C ALA A 85 11.61 9.83 -4.86
N GLN A 86 12.33 8.71 -4.96
CA GLN A 86 12.23 7.61 -3.99
C GLN A 86 12.72 8.00 -2.60
N LEU A 87 13.85 8.73 -2.51
CA LEU A 87 14.37 9.25 -1.24
C LEU A 87 13.40 10.25 -0.60
N LEU A 88 12.80 11.14 -1.40
CA LEU A 88 11.77 12.06 -0.92
C LEU A 88 10.56 11.31 -0.38
N THR A 89 10.07 10.31 -1.12
CA THR A 89 8.96 9.44 -0.68
C THR A 89 9.30 8.75 0.63
N PHE A 90 10.51 8.22 0.79
CA PHE A 90 10.99 7.61 2.02
C PHE A 90 10.97 8.59 3.21
N ILE A 91 11.47 9.81 3.03
CA ILE A 91 11.47 10.85 4.07
C ILE A 91 10.03 11.19 4.46
N LEU A 92 9.13 11.38 3.48
CA LEU A 92 7.72 11.67 3.74
C LEU A 92 7.03 10.53 4.50
N MET A 93 7.28 9.28 4.11
CA MET A 93 6.77 8.10 4.84
C MET A 93 7.24 8.09 6.30
N PHE A 94 8.51 8.43 6.55
CA PHE A 94 9.02 8.51 7.91
C PHE A 94 8.36 9.62 8.73
N VAL A 95 8.15 10.79 8.12
CA VAL A 95 7.43 11.92 8.75
C VAL A 95 5.99 11.50 9.10
N VAL A 96 5.27 10.89 8.16
CA VAL A 96 3.90 10.42 8.40
C VAL A 96 3.86 9.37 9.52
N ALA A 97 4.77 8.40 9.52
CA ALA A 97 4.86 7.41 10.60
C ALA A 97 5.09 8.07 11.98
N ARG A 98 5.93 9.13 12.04
CA ARG A 98 6.14 9.90 13.28
C ARG A 98 4.89 10.66 13.70
N ILE A 99 4.13 11.22 12.77
CA ILE A 99 2.85 11.90 13.04
C ILE A 99 1.84 10.89 13.61
N ILE A 100 1.65 9.75 12.94
CA ILE A 100 0.75 8.68 13.40
C ILE A 100 1.10 8.26 14.83
N LYS A 101 2.39 8.04 15.12
CA LYS A 101 2.86 7.69 16.46
C LYS A 101 2.63 8.83 17.47
N ARG A 102 2.86 10.09 17.09
CA ARG A 102 2.73 11.25 17.98
C ARG A 102 1.28 11.50 18.39
N PHE A 103 0.34 11.29 17.47
CA PHE A 103 -1.09 11.53 17.70
C PHE A 103 -1.89 10.26 18.02
N ASN A 104 -1.24 9.09 18.08
CA ASN A 104 -1.86 7.79 18.28
C ASN A 104 -3.01 7.50 17.30
N TRP A 105 -2.82 7.83 16.02
CA TRP A 105 -3.81 7.58 14.94
C TRP A 105 -3.80 6.14 14.43
N GLY A 106 -3.18 5.22 15.17
CA GLY A 106 -3.17 3.79 14.88
C GLY A 106 -4.44 3.10 15.31
N PHE A 107 -4.42 1.78 15.25
CA PHE A 107 -5.47 0.87 15.72
C PHE A 107 -4.80 -0.34 16.37
N ASP A 108 -5.38 -0.85 17.48
CA ASP A 108 -4.76 -1.83 18.37
C ASP A 108 -5.47 -3.20 18.36
N PHE A 109 -6.56 -3.36 17.62
CA PHE A 109 -7.32 -4.62 17.48
C PHE A 109 -6.54 -5.80 16.85
N VAL A 110 -5.28 -5.63 16.47
CA VAL A 110 -4.45 -6.69 15.90
C VAL A 110 -3.93 -7.62 17.02
N PRO A 111 -4.35 -8.90 17.06
CA PRO A 111 -3.98 -9.79 18.14
C PRO A 111 -2.50 -10.18 18.06
N THR A 112 -1.84 -10.21 19.22
CA THR A 112 -0.43 -10.62 19.35
C THR A 112 -0.23 -12.14 19.38
N SER A 113 -1.31 -12.91 19.49
CA SER A 113 -1.29 -14.38 19.50
C SER A 113 -1.70 -14.97 18.16
N ARG A 114 -0.99 -16.04 17.76
CA ARG A 114 -1.28 -16.82 16.54
C ARG A 114 -2.60 -17.59 16.62
N ARG A 115 -3.04 -17.95 17.83
CA ARG A 115 -4.25 -18.75 18.10
C ARG A 115 -5.40 -17.84 18.48
N HIS A 116 -5.84 -17.05 17.52
CA HIS A 116 -7.04 -16.23 17.66
C HIS A 116 -8.06 -16.73 16.63
N ASP A 117 -9.17 -17.24 17.11
CA ASP A 117 -10.24 -17.74 16.26
C ASP A 117 -10.96 -16.55 15.65
N LEU A 118 -10.78 -16.40 14.33
CA LEU A 118 -11.36 -15.28 13.60
C LEU A 118 -12.76 -15.65 13.11
N GLU A 119 -13.77 -14.92 13.59
CA GLU A 119 -15.10 -14.98 13.00
C GLU A 119 -15.21 -14.02 11.80
N PHE A 120 -15.46 -14.57 10.61
CA PHE A 120 -15.72 -13.81 9.38
C PHE A 120 -17.15 -13.26 9.34
N LYS A 121 -17.49 -12.40 10.29
CA LYS A 121 -18.81 -11.74 10.38
C LYS A 121 -18.67 -10.25 10.63
N GLY A 122 -19.69 -9.49 10.26
CA GLY A 122 -19.80 -8.05 10.52
C GLY A 122 -18.61 -7.24 10.01
N THR A 123 -17.92 -6.57 10.93
CA THR A 123 -16.82 -5.63 10.66
C THR A 123 -15.61 -6.32 10.01
N ASN A 124 -15.30 -7.57 10.40
CA ASN A 124 -14.20 -8.35 9.81
C ASN A 124 -14.44 -8.67 8.33
N ALA A 125 -15.67 -9.07 7.99
CA ALA A 125 -16.05 -9.36 6.61
C ALA A 125 -16.02 -8.09 5.76
N THR A 126 -16.46 -6.96 6.33
CA THR A 126 -16.46 -5.66 5.65
C THR A 126 -15.03 -5.16 5.38
N LEU A 127 -14.10 -5.32 6.33
CA LEU A 127 -12.68 -4.99 6.14
C LEU A 127 -12.06 -5.75 4.96
N ILE A 128 -12.29 -7.06 4.90
CA ILE A 128 -11.81 -7.87 3.76
C ILE A 128 -12.45 -7.41 2.46
N ALA A 129 -13.77 -7.19 2.45
CA ALA A 129 -14.47 -6.78 1.24
C ALA A 129 -13.87 -5.49 0.67
N VAL A 130 -13.54 -4.51 1.53
CA VAL A 130 -12.85 -3.28 1.12
C VAL A 130 -11.46 -3.58 0.56
N ILE A 131 -10.65 -4.39 1.23
CA ILE A 131 -9.29 -4.75 0.77
C ILE A 131 -9.35 -5.47 -0.59
N ILE A 132 -10.22 -6.47 -0.73
CA ILE A 132 -10.40 -7.22 -1.97
C ILE A 132 -10.88 -6.28 -3.08
N SER A 133 -11.86 -5.41 -2.79
CA SER A 133 -12.37 -4.47 -3.79
C SER A 133 -11.29 -3.49 -4.27
N ALA A 134 -10.43 -3.01 -3.37
CA ALA A 134 -9.30 -2.14 -3.72
C ALA A 134 -8.26 -2.88 -4.57
N ILE A 135 -7.91 -4.13 -4.22
CA ILE A 135 -6.98 -4.95 -5.00
C ILE A 135 -7.54 -5.23 -6.40
N VAL A 136 -8.82 -5.59 -6.50
CA VAL A 136 -9.48 -5.85 -7.80
C VAL A 136 -9.53 -4.58 -8.64
N ALA A 137 -9.90 -3.43 -8.06
CA ALA A 137 -9.89 -2.15 -8.77
C ALA A 137 -8.49 -1.81 -9.30
N PHE A 138 -7.45 -2.04 -8.50
CA PHE A 138 -6.07 -1.83 -8.91
C PHE A 138 -5.63 -2.77 -10.05
N MET A 139 -6.02 -4.04 -10.00
CA MET A 139 -5.77 -4.99 -11.09
C MET A 139 -6.47 -4.57 -12.39
N VAL A 140 -7.71 -4.10 -12.31
CA VAL A 140 -8.45 -3.59 -13.47
C VAL A 140 -7.75 -2.37 -14.04
N LEU A 141 -7.33 -1.41 -13.21
CA LEU A 141 -6.59 -0.24 -13.67
C LEU A 141 -5.26 -0.61 -14.33
N ALA A 142 -4.51 -1.54 -13.75
CA ALA A 142 -3.25 -2.03 -14.32
C ALA A 142 -3.47 -2.68 -15.69
N TYR A 143 -4.59 -3.38 -15.89
CA TYR A 143 -4.93 -3.99 -17.17
C TYR A 143 -5.38 -2.96 -18.21
N VAL A 144 -6.26 -2.03 -17.83
CA VAL A 144 -6.83 -0.99 -18.71
C VAL A 144 -5.75 -0.02 -19.17
N PHE A 145 -4.93 0.48 -18.24
CA PHE A 145 -3.90 1.49 -18.49
C PHE A 145 -2.51 0.88 -18.72
N ARG A 146 -2.44 -0.39 -19.16
CA ARG A 146 -1.15 -1.10 -19.34
C ARG A 146 -0.16 -0.40 -20.27
N ASN A 147 -0.66 0.44 -21.18
CA ASN A 147 0.14 1.18 -22.16
C ASN A 147 0.28 2.68 -21.80
N GLU A 148 -0.43 3.18 -20.78
CA GLU A 148 -0.53 4.59 -20.42
C GLU A 148 -0.15 4.75 -18.94
N PHE A 149 1.16 4.76 -18.68
CA PHE A 149 1.68 4.71 -17.30
C PHE A 149 1.30 5.94 -16.47
N GLU A 150 1.23 7.13 -17.08
CA GLU A 150 0.84 8.35 -16.37
C GLU A 150 -0.59 8.25 -15.84
N ASP A 151 -1.53 7.88 -16.71
CA ASP A 151 -2.94 7.68 -16.35
C ASP A 151 -3.08 6.58 -15.30
N TYR A 152 -2.37 5.46 -15.46
CA TYR A 152 -2.35 4.40 -14.45
C TYR A 152 -1.97 4.92 -13.07
N VAL A 153 -0.88 5.70 -12.95
CA VAL A 153 -0.42 6.25 -11.66
C VAL A 153 -1.45 7.18 -11.05
N VAL A 154 -2.07 8.06 -11.84
CA VAL A 154 -3.09 9.00 -11.38
C VAL A 154 -4.34 8.26 -10.89
N TYR A 155 -4.91 7.37 -11.69
CA TYR A 155 -6.13 6.64 -11.34
C TYR A 155 -5.89 5.65 -10.20
N ALA A 156 -4.73 5.00 -10.14
CA ALA A 156 -4.38 4.13 -9.01
C ALA A 156 -4.29 4.91 -7.69
N SER A 157 -3.68 6.10 -7.72
CA SER A 157 -3.62 6.99 -6.56
C SER A 157 -5.02 7.41 -6.10
N LEU A 158 -5.91 7.72 -7.04
CA LEU A 158 -7.31 8.05 -6.74
C LEU A 158 -8.06 6.88 -6.09
N VAL A 159 -7.87 5.66 -6.57
CA VAL A 159 -8.47 4.46 -5.92
C VAL A 159 -8.04 4.35 -4.48
N PHE A 160 -6.75 4.51 -4.17
CA PHE A 160 -6.27 4.45 -2.79
C PHE A 160 -6.74 5.64 -1.94
N ILE A 161 -6.81 6.85 -2.50
CA ILE A 161 -7.40 8.01 -1.81
C ILE A 161 -8.89 7.78 -1.47
N LEU A 162 -9.64 7.07 -2.31
CA LEU A 162 -11.06 6.78 -2.08
C LEU A 162 -11.29 5.57 -1.17
N THR A 163 -10.41 4.58 -1.19
CA THR A 163 -10.52 3.32 -0.41
C THR A 163 -9.89 3.40 0.96
N LEU A 164 -8.90 4.28 1.17
CA LEU A 164 -8.21 4.45 2.44
C LEU A 164 -9.11 5.05 3.54
N PRO A 165 -9.93 6.09 3.30
CA PRO A 165 -10.87 6.60 4.30
C PRO A 165 -11.90 5.57 4.81
N PRO A 166 -12.62 4.81 3.96
CA PRO A 166 -13.54 3.78 4.45
C PRO A 166 -12.78 2.64 5.15
N PHE A 167 -11.59 2.26 4.66
CA PHE A 167 -10.75 1.28 5.36
C PHE A 167 -10.39 1.74 6.78
N LEU A 168 -9.90 2.98 6.95
CA LEU A 168 -9.54 3.54 8.24
C LEU A 168 -10.76 3.68 9.16
N TYR A 169 -11.90 4.12 8.62
CA TYR A 169 -13.14 4.25 9.38
C TYR A 169 -13.60 2.89 9.95
N ILE A 170 -13.58 1.84 9.14
CA ILE A 170 -13.99 0.50 9.57
C ILE A 170 -12.95 -0.10 10.54
N ALA A 171 -11.66 0.15 10.31
CA ALA A 171 -10.59 -0.28 11.21
C ALA A 171 -10.72 0.35 12.60
N LEU A 172 -10.95 1.67 12.68
CA LEU A 172 -11.20 2.38 13.94
C LEU A 172 -12.50 1.93 14.61
N ARG A 173 -13.54 1.65 13.82
CA ARG A 173 -14.80 1.09 14.35
C ARG A 173 -14.56 -0.28 14.98
N LYS A 174 -13.78 -1.14 14.33
CA LYS A 174 -13.40 -2.45 14.90
C LYS A 174 -12.66 -2.29 16.23
N ASP A 175 -11.73 -1.33 16.29
CA ASP A 175 -10.97 -1.04 17.51
C ASP A 175 -11.89 -0.70 18.70
N ASN A 176 -12.94 0.09 18.45
CA ASN A 176 -13.94 0.41 19.46
C ASN A 176 -14.85 -0.78 19.80
N GLU A 177 -15.15 -1.67 18.86
CA GLU A 177 -15.96 -2.87 19.08
C GLU A 177 -15.22 -3.92 19.93
N ASP A 178 -13.90 -4.08 19.73
CA ASP A 178 -13.07 -5.02 20.49
C ASP A 178 -12.67 -4.49 21.89
N ALA A 179 -12.78 -3.17 22.11
CA ALA A 179 -12.50 -2.52 23.40
C ALA A 179 -13.71 -2.42 24.34
N ALA A 180 -14.94 -2.62 23.84
CA ALA A 180 -16.20 -2.55 24.58
C ALA A 180 -16.59 -3.89 25.23
#